data_AF-A0A937BCL2-F1
#
_entry.id   AF-A0A937BCL2-F1
#
_cell.length_a   1.000
_cell.length_b   1.000
_cell.length_c   1.000
_cell.angle_alpha   90.00
_cell.angle_beta   90.00
_cell.angle_gamma   90.00
#
_symmetry.space_group_name_H-M   'P 1'
#
loop_
_entity.id
_entity.type
_entity.pdbx_description
1 polymer ?
#
loop_
_entity_poly.entity_id
_entity_poly.type
_entity_poly.pdbx_seq_one_letter_code
_entity_poly.pdbx_strand_id
1 'polypeptide(L)'
;MESIQGQFSRAGSEYVCFNLKNWPLIFDKIFNKNINEILEVNFKFMDEQVSRNCRFFFSHDPRITKGYSLQKEWEYLRRLGYSIKEIDKGVLWKAEK
;
A
#
# COMPACT_ATOMS: atom_id res chain seq x y z
N MET A 1 -1.40 -24.63 14.14
CA MET A 1 -1.97 -23.37 13.62
C MET A 1 -0.97 -22.28 13.95
N GLU A 2 -0.10 -21.94 13.00
CA GLU A 2 0.93 -20.90 13.21
C GLU A 2 0.30 -19.52 13.05
N SER A 3 0.51 -18.66 14.05
CA SER A 3 0.00 -17.30 14.11
C SER A 3 0.59 -16.44 12.99
N ILE A 4 -0.29 -15.76 12.24
CA ILE A 4 0.01 -14.87 11.10
C ILE A 4 0.81 -13.60 11.51
N GLN A 5 1.11 -13.42 12.81
CA GLN A 5 1.74 -12.23 13.40
C GLN A 5 3.17 -11.93 12.93
N GLY A 6 3.86 -12.83 12.23
CA GLY A 6 5.27 -12.65 11.83
C GLY A 6 5.54 -12.10 10.42
N GLN A 7 4.52 -11.91 9.58
CA GLN A 7 4.73 -11.53 8.16
C GLN A 7 4.48 -10.05 7.84
N PHE A 8 4.04 -9.26 8.82
CA PHE A 8 3.73 -7.85 8.67
C PHE A 8 4.60 -7.02 9.62
N SER A 9 5.65 -6.39 9.12
CA SER A 9 6.31 -5.34 9.89
C SER A 9 5.49 -4.06 9.76
N ARG A 10 4.78 -3.65 10.83
CA ARG A 10 4.18 -2.32 10.89
C ARG A 10 5.28 -1.28 10.72
N ALA A 11 5.22 -0.47 9.68
CA ALA A 11 5.86 0.83 9.73
C ALA A 11 5.24 1.60 10.91
N GLY A 12 6.04 2.38 11.65
CA GLY A 12 5.55 3.13 12.81
C GLY A 12 4.39 4.05 12.45
N SER A 13 3.71 4.64 13.43
CA SER A 13 2.55 5.54 13.22
C SER A 13 2.83 6.78 12.36
N GLU A 14 4.08 7.02 11.97
CA GLU A 14 4.50 8.18 11.19
C GLU A 14 4.62 7.89 9.67
N TYR A 15 4.78 6.63 9.27
CA TYR A 15 5.15 6.23 7.91
C TYR A 15 4.43 4.95 7.50
N VAL A 16 4.15 4.79 6.21
CA VAL A 16 3.62 3.54 5.65
C VAL A 16 4.60 2.99 4.62
N CYS A 17 5.03 1.75 4.80
CA CYS A 17 5.78 0.97 3.81
C CYS A 17 4.93 -0.22 3.39
N PHE A 18 4.59 -0.32 2.11
CA PHE A 18 3.88 -1.49 1.57
C PHE A 18 4.87 -2.65 1.37
N ASN A 19 5.02 -3.50 2.39
CA ASN A 19 5.81 -4.73 2.28
C ASN A 19 4.98 -5.92 2.75
N LEU A 20 4.37 -6.62 1.79
CA LEU A 20 3.62 -7.83 2.03
C LEU A 20 4.47 -9.02 1.57
N LYS A 21 5.15 -9.66 2.53
CA LYS A 21 5.83 -10.92 2.25
C LYS A 21 4.78 -11.99 1.88
N ASN A 22 5.08 -12.81 0.88
CA ASN A 22 4.25 -13.96 0.44
C ASN A 22 2.89 -13.62 -0.22
N TRP A 23 2.85 -12.55 -1.02
CA TRP A 23 1.66 -12.15 -1.78
C TRP A 23 0.95 -13.28 -2.55
N PRO A 24 1.66 -14.18 -3.26
CA PRO A 24 1.00 -15.29 -3.96
C PRO A 24 0.29 -16.26 -3.01
N LEU A 25 0.86 -16.50 -1.82
CA LEU A 25 0.30 -17.44 -0.84
C LEU A 25 -0.96 -16.86 -0.18
N ILE A 26 -0.95 -15.57 0.16
CA ILE A 26 -2.09 -14.86 0.74
C ILE A 26 -3.23 -14.74 -0.29
N PHE A 27 -2.88 -14.38 -1.54
CA PHE A 27 -3.83 -14.31 -2.65
C PHE A 27 -4.57 -15.63 -2.87
N ASP A 28 -3.84 -16.75 -2.90
CA ASP A 28 -4.43 -18.07 -3.12
C ASP A 28 -5.17 -18.62 -1.89
N LYS A 29 -4.57 -18.56 -0.68
CA LYS A 29 -5.10 -19.26 0.49
C LYS A 29 -6.16 -18.50 1.27
N ILE A 30 -6.09 -17.18 1.29
CA ILE A 30 -6.98 -16.35 2.13
C ILE A 30 -8.11 -15.78 1.29
N PHE A 31 -7.79 -15.27 0.10
CA PHE A 31 -8.74 -14.56 -0.74
C PHE A 31 -9.25 -15.38 -1.93
N ASN A 32 -8.86 -16.65 -2.04
CA ASN A 32 -9.29 -17.55 -3.12
C ASN A 32 -9.17 -16.90 -4.52
N LYS A 33 -8.06 -16.20 -4.76
CA LYS A 33 -7.79 -15.45 -6.00
C LYS A 33 -8.75 -14.29 -6.30
N ASN A 34 -9.53 -13.84 -5.31
CA ASN A 34 -10.40 -12.68 -5.44
C ASN A 34 -9.62 -11.38 -5.21
N ILE A 35 -9.20 -10.75 -6.30
CA ILE A 35 -8.45 -9.48 -6.26
C ILE A 35 -9.26 -8.33 -5.63
N ASN A 36 -10.59 -8.36 -5.71
CA ASN A 36 -11.43 -7.26 -5.21
C ASN A 36 -11.47 -7.21 -3.68
N GLU A 37 -11.55 -8.37 -3.02
CA GLU A 37 -11.51 -8.45 -1.54
C GLU A 37 -10.17 -7.95 -0.99
N ILE A 38 -9.09 -8.23 -1.71
CA ILE A 38 -7.76 -7.76 -1.36
C ILE A 38 -7.67 -6.24 -1.47
N LEU A 39 -8.20 -5.68 -2.55
CA LEU A 39 -8.26 -4.24 -2.72
C LEU A 39 -9.10 -3.58 -1.63
N GLU A 40 -10.22 -4.20 -1.23
CA GLU A 40 -11.05 -3.71 -0.12
C GLU A 40 -10.27 -3.67 1.21
N VAL A 41 -9.52 -4.74 1.52
CA VAL A 41 -8.67 -4.79 2.72
C VAL A 41 -7.56 -3.74 2.65
N ASN A 42 -6.91 -3.58 1.50
CA ASN A 42 -5.87 -2.56 1.33
C ASN A 42 -6.45 -1.14 1.48
N PHE A 43 -7.61 -0.85 0.91
CA PHE A 43 -8.24 0.47 1.05
C PHE A 43 -8.66 0.76 2.50
N LYS A 44 -9.22 -0.22 3.22
CA LYS A 44 -9.48 -0.08 4.67
C LYS A 44 -8.20 0.19 5.46
N PHE A 45 -7.12 -0.53 5.17
CA PHE A 45 -5.83 -0.25 5.79
C PHE A 45 -5.35 1.18 5.51
N MET A 46 -5.49 1.64 4.26
CA MET A 46 -5.12 3.01 3.87
C MET A 46 -5.98 4.06 4.58
N ASP A 47 -7.28 3.83 4.76
CA ASP A 47 -8.16 4.71 5.54
C ASP A 47 -7.70 4.84 6.99
N GLU A 48 -7.29 3.72 7.61
CA GLU A 48 -6.71 3.76 8.94
C GLU A 48 -5.42 4.58 8.98
N GLN A 49 -4.58 4.50 7.93
CA GLN A 49 -3.35 5.28 7.88
C GLN A 49 -3.61 6.78 7.64
N VAL A 50 -4.58 7.11 6.78
CA VAL A 50 -5.01 8.50 6.56
C VAL A 50 -5.59 9.10 7.83
N SER A 51 -6.45 8.37 8.56
CA SER A 51 -7.03 8.84 9.82
C SER A 51 -5.99 9.06 10.94
N ARG A 52 -4.85 8.37 10.86
CA ARG A 52 -3.68 8.56 11.73
C ARG A 52 -2.70 9.63 11.24
N ASN A 53 -3.01 10.29 10.12
CA ASN A 53 -2.14 11.29 9.49
C ASN A 53 -0.74 10.74 9.13
N CYS A 54 -0.67 9.45 8.79
CA CYS A 54 0.58 8.82 8.35
C CYS A 54 1.07 9.42 7.03
N ARG A 55 2.39 9.42 6.81
CA ARG A 55 2.98 9.81 5.53
C ARG A 55 3.17 8.59 4.61
N PHE A 56 2.83 8.76 3.33
CA PHE A 56 2.93 7.72 2.32
C PHE A 56 4.17 7.91 1.45
N PHE A 57 4.96 6.86 1.33
CA PHE A 57 6.17 6.82 0.49
C PHE A 57 6.14 5.61 -0.43
N PHE A 58 6.73 5.77 -1.62
CA PHE A 58 6.86 4.73 -2.64
C PHE A 58 8.31 4.65 -3.09
N SER A 59 8.79 3.43 -3.32
CA SER A 59 10.14 3.13 -3.83
C SER A 59 10.26 3.24 -5.36
N HIS A 60 9.18 3.62 -6.03
CA HIS A 60 9.06 3.80 -7.48
C HIS A 60 7.95 4.81 -7.75
N ASP A 61 7.90 5.39 -8.95
CA ASP A 61 6.79 6.26 -9.34
C ASP A 61 5.50 5.43 -9.48
N PRO A 62 4.50 5.60 -8.60
CA PRO A 62 3.30 4.77 -8.62
C PRO A 62 2.36 5.14 -9.78
N ARG A 63 2.60 6.27 -10.49
CA ARG A 63 1.79 6.71 -11.64
C ARG A 63 2.06 5.88 -12.89
N ILE A 64 3.26 5.32 -13.01
CA ILE A 64 3.72 4.57 -14.20
C ILE A 64 4.02 3.09 -13.91
N THR A 65 3.86 2.66 -12.66
CA THR A 65 4.17 1.29 -12.26
C THR A 65 3.14 0.30 -12.81
N LYS A 66 3.60 -0.84 -13.33
CA LYS A 66 2.75 -1.87 -13.97
C LYS A 66 2.10 -2.85 -12.98
N GLY A 67 2.31 -2.68 -11.68
CA GLY A 67 1.70 -3.50 -10.64
C GLY A 67 0.24 -3.12 -10.41
N TYR A 68 -0.69 -4.05 -10.60
CA TYR A 68 -2.13 -3.82 -10.48
C TYR A 68 -2.54 -3.25 -9.11
N SER A 69 -1.98 -3.77 -8.01
CA SER A 69 -2.26 -3.28 -6.65
C SER A 69 -1.74 -1.85 -6.42
N LEU A 70 -0.50 -1.58 -6.84
CA LEU A 70 0.16 -0.28 -6.67
C LEU A 70 -0.55 0.85 -7.45
N GLN A 71 -1.04 0.54 -8.65
CA GLN A 71 -1.87 1.48 -9.42
C GLN A 71 -3.17 1.80 -8.66
N LYS A 72 -3.81 0.79 -8.06
CA LYS A 72 -5.06 0.98 -7.32
C LYS A 72 -4.86 1.76 -6.03
N GLU A 73 -3.76 1.53 -5.32
CA GLU A 73 -3.38 2.30 -4.13
C GLU A 73 -3.13 3.78 -4.49
N TRP A 74 -2.44 4.06 -5.59
CA TRP A 74 -2.28 5.44 -6.07
C TRP A 74 -3.61 6.06 -6.50
N GLU A 75 -4.43 5.36 -7.29
CA GLU A 75 -5.76 5.85 -7.68
C GLU A 75 -6.62 6.19 -6.46
N TYR A 76 -6.49 5.40 -5.39
CA TYR A 76 -7.17 5.63 -4.11
C TYR A 76 -6.70 6.93 -3.45
N LEU A 77 -5.40 7.08 -3.21
CA LEU A 77 -4.84 8.31 -2.62
C LEU A 77 -5.17 9.55 -3.45
N ARG A 78 -5.14 9.44 -4.78
CA ARG A 78 -5.52 10.52 -5.69
C ARG A 78 -6.97 10.97 -5.49
N ARG A 79 -7.91 10.03 -5.28
CA ARG A 79 -9.31 10.36 -4.96
C ARG A 79 -9.47 11.07 -3.62
N LEU A 80 -8.58 10.79 -2.67
CA LEU A 80 -8.52 11.47 -1.37
C LEU A 80 -7.83 12.86 -1.44
N GLY A 81 -7.36 13.26 -2.63
CA GLY A 81 -6.73 14.55 -2.89
C GLY A 81 -5.21 14.57 -2.76
N TYR A 82 -4.55 13.41 -2.64
CA TYR A 82 -3.09 13.35 -2.63
C TYR A 82 -2.52 13.49 -4.05
N SER A 83 -1.34 14.10 -4.13
CA SER A 83 -0.47 14.20 -5.30
C SER A 83 0.84 13.45 -5.05
N ILE A 84 1.54 13.04 -6.12
CA ILE A 84 2.86 12.42 -6.02
C ILE A 84 3.94 13.46 -6.30
N LYS A 85 4.90 13.54 -5.38
CA LYS A 85 6.14 14.28 -5.54
C LYS A 85 7.33 13.34 -5.47
N GLU A 86 8.20 13.44 -6.46
CA GLU A 86 9.53 12.82 -6.40
C GLU A 86 10.39 13.64 -5.44
N ILE A 87 10.95 12.99 -4.43
CA ILE A 87 11.77 13.64 -3.39
C ILE A 87 13.22 13.17 -3.41
N ASP A 88 13.49 12.00 -3.98
CA ASP A 88 14.83 11.56 -4.38
C ASP A 88 14.75 10.94 -5.78
N LYS A 89 15.61 11.42 -6.68
CA LYS A 89 15.50 11.21 -8.12
C LYS A 89 15.65 9.73 -8.46
N GLY A 90 14.58 9.11 -8.95
CA GLY A 90 14.55 7.70 -9.30
C GLY A 90 14.58 6.75 -8.10
N VAL A 91 14.48 7.26 -6.87
CA VAL A 91 14.66 6.47 -5.64
C VAL A 91 13.45 6.56 -4.71
N LEU A 92 12.87 7.76 -4.55
CA LEU A 92 11.83 7.97 -3.54
C LEU A 92 10.76 8.96 -3.98
N TRP A 93 9.51 8.53 -3.81
CA TRP A 93 8.32 9.31 -4.10
C TRP A 93 7.45 9.41 -2.86
N LYS A 94 6.82 10.56 -2.66
CA LYS A 94 5.97 10.86 -1.52
C LYS A 94 4.57 11.22 -2.01
N ALA A 95 3.54 10.69 -1.35
CA ALA A 95 2.19 11.21 -1.49
C ALA A 95 1.98 12.39 -0.53
N GLU A 96 1.57 13.54 -1.05
CA GLU A 96 1.27 14.72 -0.26
C GLU A 96 0.00 15.42 -0.74
N LYS A 97 -0.72 16.00 0.22
CA LYS A 97 -1.99 16.70 0.02
C LYS A 97 -1.76 18.20 -0.01
#